data_AF-A0A3C0UW96-F1
#
_entry.id   AF-A0A3C0UW96-F1
#
_cell.length_a   1.000
_cell.length_b   1.000
_cell.length_c   1.000
_cell.angle_alpha   90.00
_cell.angle_beta   90.00
_cell.angle_gamma   90.00
#
_symmetry.space_group_name_H-M   'P 1'
#
loop_
_entity.id
_entity.type
_entity.pdbx_description
1 polymer ?
#
loop_
_entity_poly.entity_id
_entity_poly.type
_entity_poly.pdbx_seq_one_letter_code
_entity_poly.pdbx_strand_id
1 'polypeptide(L)'
;MKDERTLVEGCRNKDRIAQRTLYERFAGRMFAVCQRYTRSRFEAEDVLQEAFVKVFTQIHTFRYDCPLEAWIKRIMINTAISYLRKEKAYLDQADVDDYADAVSEGETTVSGMEYQQLLGMVRELPAGCQSVFNL
;
A
#
# COMPACT_ATOMS: atom_id res chain seq x y z
N MET A 1 3.28 -19.45 -18.19
CA MET A 1 3.83 -18.58 -17.13
C MET A 1 4.89 -17.71 -17.78
N LYS A 2 4.72 -16.38 -17.87
CA LYS A 2 5.79 -15.51 -18.38
C LYS A 2 6.90 -15.45 -17.34
N ASP A 3 8.15 -15.57 -17.79
CA ASP A 3 9.34 -15.45 -16.94
C ASP A 3 9.36 -14.07 -16.25
N GLU A 4 9.71 -14.03 -14.96
CA GLU A 4 9.74 -12.81 -14.16
C GLU A 4 10.72 -11.79 -14.77
N ARG A 5 11.84 -12.26 -15.32
CA ARG A 5 12.79 -11.38 -16.01
C ARG A 5 12.17 -10.74 -17.23
N THR A 6 11.49 -11.50 -18.08
CA THR A 6 10.78 -10.94 -19.25
C THR A 6 9.73 -9.92 -18.84
N LEU A 7 9.02 -10.15 -17.73
CA LEU A 7 8.03 -9.21 -17.21
C LEU A 7 8.69 -7.89 -16.76
N VAL A 8 9.80 -7.97 -16.02
CA VAL A 8 10.55 -6.80 -15.57
C VAL A 8 11.14 -6.02 -16.75
N GLU A 9 11.76 -6.70 -17.73
CA GLU A 9 12.30 -6.04 -18.93
C GLU A 9 11.20 -5.38 -19.76
N GLY A 10 10.05 -6.02 -19.91
CA GLY A 10 8.89 -5.39 -20.55
C GLY A 10 8.45 -4.12 -19.83
N CYS A 11 8.41 -4.14 -18.48
CA CYS A 11 8.08 -2.96 -17.70
C CYS A 11 9.13 -1.85 -17.85
N ARG A 12 10.42 -2.18 -17.90
CA ARG A 12 11.51 -1.22 -18.16
C ARG A 12 11.38 -0.54 -19.53
N ASN A 13 10.90 -1.28 -20.53
CA ASN A 13 10.61 -0.77 -21.87
C ASN A 13 9.26 -0.06 -21.99
N LYS A 14 8.53 0.15 -20.88
CA LYS A 14 7.19 0.75 -20.85
C LYS A 14 6.15 -0.01 -21.70
N ASP A 15 6.33 -1.33 -21.86
CA ASP A 15 5.32 -2.17 -22.50
C ASP A 15 4.06 -2.22 -21.64
N ARG A 16 2.95 -1.73 -22.19
CA ARG A 16 1.64 -1.68 -21.53
C ARG A 16 1.14 -3.07 -21.12
N ILE A 17 1.44 -4.10 -21.90
CA ILE A 17 1.02 -5.48 -21.59
C ILE A 17 1.79 -5.99 -20.38
N ALA A 18 3.11 -5.74 -20.33
CA ALA A 18 3.94 -6.10 -19.19
C ALA A 18 3.51 -5.36 -17.91
N GLN A 19 3.30 -4.04 -18.00
CA GLN A 19 2.86 -3.23 -16.86
C GLN A 19 1.50 -3.68 -16.33
N ARG A 20 0.53 -3.93 -17.21
CA ARG A 20 -0.77 -4.49 -16.83
C ARG A 20 -0.64 -5.85 -16.17
N THR A 21 0.17 -6.74 -16.73
CA THR A 21 0.40 -8.08 -16.17
C THR A 21 1.03 -8.00 -14.77
N LEU A 22 1.99 -7.09 -14.57
CA LEU A 22 2.60 -6.86 -13.26
C LEU A 22 1.56 -6.33 -12.26
N TYR A 23 0.76 -5.35 -12.67
CA TYR A 23 -0.30 -4.79 -11.84
C TYR A 23 -1.30 -5.87 -11.41
N GLU A 24 -1.90 -6.60 -12.35
CA GLU A 24 -2.88 -7.66 -12.07
C GLU A 24 -2.30 -8.75 -11.14
N ARG A 25 -1.00 -9.05 -11.26
CA ARG A 25 -0.32 -10.07 -10.42
C ARG A 25 -0.13 -9.64 -8.97
N PHE A 26 0.07 -8.36 -8.70
CA PHE A 26 0.47 -7.87 -7.37
C PHE A 26 -0.57 -6.98 -6.69
N ALA A 27 -1.48 -6.33 -7.44
CA ALA A 27 -2.39 -5.32 -6.92
C ALA A 27 -3.23 -5.79 -5.74
N GLY A 28 -3.84 -6.98 -5.80
CA GLY A 28 -4.66 -7.48 -4.69
C GLY A 28 -3.87 -7.66 -3.38
N ARG A 29 -2.65 -8.20 -3.45
CA ARG A 29 -1.79 -8.38 -2.27
C ARG A 29 -1.23 -7.06 -1.76
N MET A 30 -0.87 -6.15 -2.66
CA MET A 30 -0.36 -4.83 -2.30
C MET A 30 -1.46 -3.93 -1.74
N PHE A 31 -2.71 -4.09 -2.19
CA PHE A 31 -3.86 -3.42 -1.62
C PHE A 31 -4.07 -3.82 -0.16
N ALA A 32 -3.95 -5.11 0.16
CA ALA A 32 -3.99 -5.59 1.55
C ALA A 32 -2.86 -4.98 2.40
N VAL A 33 -1.68 -4.73 1.83
CA VAL A 33 -0.59 -4.00 2.51
C VAL A 33 -0.98 -2.55 2.75
N CYS A 34 -1.49 -1.83 1.75
CA CYS A 34 -1.92 -0.43 1.90
C CYS A 34 -3.01 -0.27 2.97
N GLN A 35 -3.99 -1.19 3.04
CA GLN A 35 -5.05 -1.17 4.07
C GLN A 35 -4.55 -1.26 5.52
N ARG A 36 -3.33 -1.80 5.74
CA ARG A 36 -2.73 -1.84 7.09
C ARG A 36 -2.30 -0.45 7.58
N TYR A 37 -2.12 0.49 6.66
CA TYR A 37 -1.63 1.83 6.95
C TYR A 37 -2.72 2.89 6.78
N THR A 38 -3.68 2.73 5.88
CA THR A 38 -4.75 3.72 5.66
C THR A 38 -5.97 3.47 6.53
N ARG A 39 -6.87 4.46 6.67
CA ARG A 39 -8.07 4.37 7.52
C ARG A 39 -9.26 3.84 6.76
N SER A 40 -9.40 4.25 5.48
CA SER A 40 -10.47 3.81 4.60
C SER A 40 -9.97 3.00 3.40
N ARG A 41 -10.91 2.30 2.76
CA ARG A 41 -10.67 1.60 1.48
C ARG A 41 -10.27 2.57 0.37
N PHE A 42 -10.93 3.72 0.30
CA PHE A 42 -10.66 4.74 -0.72
C PHE A 42 -9.20 5.23 -0.64
N GLU A 43 -8.74 5.56 0.57
CA GLU A 43 -7.33 5.93 0.80
C GLU A 43 -6.36 4.80 0.43
N ALA A 44 -6.71 3.55 0.73
CA ALA A 44 -5.88 2.40 0.33
C ALA A 44 -5.77 2.29 -1.18
N GLU A 45 -6.86 2.52 -1.92
CA GLU A 45 -6.89 2.52 -3.38
C GLU A 45 -6.03 3.65 -3.95
N ASP A 46 -6.10 4.86 -3.38
CA ASP A 46 -5.27 6.00 -3.79
C ASP A 46 -3.77 5.74 -3.54
N VAL A 47 -3.41 5.27 -2.35
CA VAL A 47 -2.02 4.91 -2.00
C VAL A 47 -1.50 3.81 -2.92
N LEU A 48 -2.32 2.79 -3.22
CA LEU A 48 -1.97 1.70 -4.13
C LEU A 48 -1.65 2.25 -5.53
N GLN A 49 -2.51 3.12 -6.06
CA GLN A 49 -2.32 3.71 -7.38
C GLN A 49 -1.03 4.55 -7.45
N GLU A 50 -0.83 5.45 -6.48
CA GLU A 50 0.39 6.26 -6.40
C GLU A 50 1.65 5.37 -6.31
N ALA A 51 1.58 4.31 -5.50
CA ALA A 51 2.69 3.38 -5.33
C ALA A 51 2.98 2.58 -6.61
N PHE A 52 1.97 2.16 -7.38
CA PHE A 52 2.22 1.49 -8.66
C PHE A 52 2.80 2.43 -9.72
N VAL A 53 2.45 3.71 -9.72
CA VAL A 53 3.15 4.72 -10.54
C VAL A 53 4.64 4.76 -10.17
N LYS A 54 4.96 4.73 -8.87
CA LYS A 54 6.36 4.64 -8.39
C LYS A 54 7.03 3.34 -8.79
N VAL A 55 6.35 2.19 -8.70
CA VAL A 55 6.87 0.90 -9.17
C VAL A 55 7.29 0.99 -10.63
N PHE A 56 6.43 1.47 -11.53
CA PHE A 56 6.75 1.53 -12.95
C PHE A 56 7.84 2.56 -13.27
N THR A 57 7.86 3.69 -12.58
CA THR A 57 8.90 4.72 -12.79
C THR A 57 10.25 4.27 -12.26
N GLN A 58 10.29 3.49 -11.17
CA GLN A 58 11.52 3.05 -10.51
C GLN A 58 11.97 1.64 -10.91
N ILE A 59 11.23 0.91 -11.75
CA ILE A 59 11.53 -0.49 -12.13
C ILE A 59 12.94 -0.69 -12.74
N HIS A 60 13.51 0.37 -13.32
CA HIS A 60 14.88 0.38 -13.83
C HIS A 60 15.94 0.20 -12.72
N THR A 61 15.60 0.52 -11.47
CA THR A 61 16.49 0.38 -10.30
C THR A 61 16.46 -1.01 -9.67
N PHE A 62 15.49 -1.86 -10.02
CA PHE A 62 15.39 -3.21 -9.49
C PHE A 62 16.53 -4.08 -10.03
N ARG A 63 17.35 -4.67 -9.15
CA ARG A 63 18.58 -5.40 -9.51
C ARG A 63 18.53 -6.92 -9.28
N TYR A 64 17.37 -7.48 -8.94
CA TYR A 64 17.21 -8.90 -8.57
C TYR A 64 17.98 -9.33 -7.30
N ASP A 65 18.46 -8.38 -6.50
CA ASP A 65 19.10 -8.65 -5.20
C ASP A 65 18.08 -9.15 -4.14
N CYS A 66 16.79 -9.05 -4.43
CA CYS A 66 15.69 -9.56 -3.62
C CYS A 66 14.50 -9.96 -4.52
N PRO A 67 13.52 -10.73 -4.02
CA PRO A 67 12.31 -11.04 -4.77
C PRO A 67 11.60 -9.76 -5.23
N LEU A 68 11.10 -9.75 -6.46
CA LEU A 68 10.38 -8.60 -7.04
C LEU A 68 9.22 -8.15 -6.13
N GLU A 69 8.52 -9.10 -5.54
CA GLU A 69 7.43 -8.83 -4.59
C GLU A 69 7.90 -8.04 -3.37
N ALA A 70 9.05 -8.38 -2.80
CA ALA A 70 9.59 -7.68 -1.64
C ALA A 70 9.99 -6.24 -1.99
N TRP A 71 10.57 -6.05 -3.19
CA TRP A 71 10.89 -4.72 -3.71
C TRP A 71 9.63 -3.86 -3.92
N ILE A 72 8.58 -4.42 -4.53
CA ILE A 72 7.27 -3.75 -4.69
C ILE A 72 6.67 -3.43 -3.31
N LYS A 73 6.64 -4.39 -2.38
CA LYS A 73 6.09 -4.20 -1.02
C LYS A 73 6.75 -3.01 -0.33
N ARG A 74 8.07 -2.85 -0.47
CA ARG A 74 8.80 -1.71 0.13
C ARG A 74 8.35 -0.37 -0.47
N ILE A 75 8.07 -0.30 -1.76
CA ILE A 75 7.51 0.91 -2.40
C ILE A 75 6.10 1.21 -1.86
N MET A 76 5.26 0.18 -1.67
CA MET A 76 3.92 0.32 -1.10
C MET A 76 3.98 0.91 0.31
N ILE A 77 4.78 0.30 1.19
CA ILE A 77 4.94 0.73 2.59
C ILE A 77 5.45 2.17 2.65
N ASN A 78 6.51 2.49 1.90
CA ASN A 78 7.08 3.84 1.90
C ASN A 78 6.08 4.88 1.38
N THR A 79 5.24 4.53 0.40
CA THR A 79 4.20 5.42 -0.12
C THR A 79 3.10 5.62 0.90
N ALA A 80 2.64 4.57 1.57
CA ALA A 80 1.63 4.65 2.63
C ALA A 80 2.10 5.47 3.83
N ILE A 81 3.35 5.28 4.29
CA ILE A 81 3.94 6.09 5.36
C ILE A 81 4.04 7.56 4.94
N SER A 82 4.43 7.82 3.68
CA SER A 82 4.51 9.18 3.15
C SER A 82 3.14 9.85 3.07
N TYR A 83 2.11 9.10 2.70
CA TYR A 83 0.71 9.53 2.72
C TYR A 83 0.27 9.92 4.13
N LEU A 84 0.47 9.05 5.13
CA LEU A 84 0.12 9.33 6.53
C LEU A 84 0.86 10.53 7.11
N ARG A 85 2.13 10.73 6.75
CA ARG A 85 2.90 11.90 7.18
C ARG A 85 2.34 13.20 6.61
N LYS A 86 1.89 13.18 5.35
CA LYS A 86 1.23 14.34 4.73
C LYS A 86 -0.10 14.61 5.39
N GLU A 87 -0.95 13.59 5.57
CA GLU A 87 -2.24 13.72 6.26
C GLU A 87 -2.05 14.32 7.66
N LYS A 88 -1.11 13.81 8.45
CA LYS A 88 -0.78 14.38 9.75
C LYS A 88 -0.30 15.83 9.66
N ALA A 89 0.58 16.15 8.72
CA ALA A 89 1.04 17.53 8.54
C ALA A 89 -0.10 18.48 8.11
N TYR A 90 -1.05 18.01 7.30
CA TYR A 90 -2.25 18.76 6.95
C TYR A 90 -3.15 19.00 8.16
N LEU A 91 -3.33 18.00 9.02
CA LEU A 91 -4.11 18.11 10.26
C LEU A 91 -3.41 19.03 11.28
N ASP A 92 -2.10 18.89 11.45
CA ASP A 92 -1.28 19.74 12.34
C ASP A 92 -1.22 21.21 11.84
N GLN A 93 -1.35 21.45 10.53
CA GLN A 93 -1.45 22.80 9.95
C GLN A 93 -2.87 23.39 9.99
N ALA A 94 -3.88 22.56 10.22
CA ALA A 94 -5.28 22.97 10.29
C ALA A 94 -5.73 23.44 11.68
N ASP A 95 -4.88 23.28 12.72
CA ASP A 95 -4.95 23.75 14.11
C ASP A 95 -6.34 24.09 14.71
N VAL A 96 -6.64 23.49 15.88
CA VAL A 96 -7.80 23.75 16.78
C VAL A 96 -9.10 23.00 16.44
N ASP A 97 -9.44 22.09 17.35
CA ASP A 97 -10.71 21.39 17.54
C ASP A 97 -11.21 20.45 16.42
N ASP A 98 -11.72 19.33 16.91
CA ASP A 98 -12.77 18.48 16.32
C ASP A 98 -12.35 17.20 15.57
N TYR A 99 -12.63 16.08 16.27
CA TYR A 99 -13.22 14.81 15.82
C TYR A 99 -12.51 14.00 14.71
N ALA A 100 -12.64 12.69 14.60
CA ALA A 100 -13.16 11.60 15.41
C ALA A 100 -12.91 10.30 14.62
N ASP A 101 -13.14 9.18 15.31
CA ASP A 101 -13.31 7.85 14.74
C ASP A 101 -14.03 7.86 13.38
N ALA A 102 -13.31 7.44 12.35
CA ALA A 102 -13.89 7.05 11.08
C ALA A 102 -13.62 5.55 10.87
N VAL A 103 -14.45 4.71 11.48
CA VAL A 103 -14.52 3.28 11.18
C VAL A 103 -15.52 3.12 10.03
N SER A 104 -15.02 2.88 8.82
CA SER A 104 -15.85 2.66 7.64
C SER A 104 -16.42 1.24 7.65
N GLU A 105 -17.74 1.12 7.81
CA GLU A 105 -18.49 -0.10 7.56
C GLU A 105 -18.49 -0.43 6.04
N GLY A 106 -18.11 -1.64 5.67
CA GLY A 106 -18.12 -2.10 4.28
C GLY A 106 -17.89 -3.61 4.12
N GLU A 107 -18.98 -4.33 3.85
CA GLU A 107 -19.10 -5.71 3.35
C GLU A 107 -18.26 -6.79 4.06
N THR A 108 -18.83 -7.27 5.16
CA THR A 108 -18.29 -8.31 6.03
C THR A 108 -18.61 -9.72 5.51
N THR A 109 -17.61 -10.41 4.93
CA THR A 109 -17.62 -11.89 4.92
C THR A 109 -17.17 -12.38 6.30
N VAL A 110 -17.63 -13.56 6.75
CA VAL A 110 -17.38 -14.08 8.11
C VAL A 110 -15.87 -14.18 8.44
N SER A 111 -15.01 -14.40 7.45
CA SER A 111 -13.54 -14.38 7.62
C SER A 111 -12.96 -12.96 7.74
N GLY A 112 -13.67 -11.93 7.27
CA GLY A 112 -13.28 -10.52 7.35
C GLY A 112 -13.54 -9.88 8.72
N MET A 113 -14.45 -10.44 9.55
CA MET A 113 -14.70 -9.95 10.92
C MET A 113 -13.45 -10.02 11.78
N GLU A 114 -12.75 -11.17 11.78
CA GLU A 114 -11.50 -11.33 12.53
C GLU A 114 -10.39 -10.41 12.01
N TYR A 115 -10.27 -10.25 10.69
CA TYR A 115 -9.24 -9.40 10.09
C TYR A 115 -9.45 -7.91 10.38
N GLN A 116 -10.70 -7.43 10.27
CA GLN A 116 -11.03 -6.02 10.57
C GLN A 116 -10.92 -5.73 12.07
N GLN A 117 -11.30 -6.67 12.94
CA GLN A 117 -11.07 -6.53 14.39
C GLN A 117 -9.57 -6.50 14.74
N LEU A 118 -8.77 -7.39 14.15
CA LEU A 118 -7.31 -7.38 14.35
C LEU A 118 -6.68 -6.07 13.84
N LEU A 119 -7.11 -5.58 12.68
CA LEU A 119 -6.65 -4.29 12.17
C LEU A 119 -7.06 -3.12 13.07
N GLY A 120 -8.28 -3.15 13.62
CA GLY A 120 -8.75 -2.17 14.60
C GLY A 120 -7.82 -2.10 15.81
N MET A 121 -7.48 -3.26 16.40
CA MET A 121 -6.56 -3.34 17.54
C MET A 121 -5.14 -2.84 17.20
N VAL A 122 -4.63 -3.15 16.00
CA VAL A 122 -3.32 -2.65 15.55
C VAL A 122 -3.32 -1.13 15.36
N ARG A 123 -4.47 -0.53 15.04
CA ARG A 123 -4.64 0.93 14.89
C ARG A 123 -4.69 1.69 16.21
N GLU A 124 -5.03 1.03 17.33
CA GLU A 124 -4.98 1.63 18.67
C GLU A 124 -3.54 1.82 19.19
N LEU A 125 -2.55 1.19 18.54
CA LEU A 125 -1.15 1.32 18.94
C LEU A 125 -0.58 2.70 18.59
N PRO A 126 0.29 3.28 19.43
CA PRO A 126 1.03 4.49 19.09
C PRO A 126 1.76 4.34 17.74
N ALA A 127 1.75 5.40 16.92
CA ALA A 127 2.21 5.36 15.52
C ALA A 127 3.60 4.73 15.29
N GLY A 128 4.52 4.86 16.26
CA GLY A 128 5.83 4.22 16.22
C GLY A 128 5.78 2.69 16.29
N CYS A 129 4.93 2.14 17.15
CA CYS A 129 4.76 0.68 17.32
C CYS A 129 3.99 0.07 16.14
N GLN A 130 2.96 0.77 15.67
CA GLN A 130 2.16 0.37 14.50
C GLN A 130 3.03 0.22 13.25
N SER A 131 3.96 1.15 13.03
CA SER A 131 4.87 1.12 11.89
C SER A 131 5.78 -0.12 11.89
N VAL A 132 6.28 -0.53 13.06
CA VAL A 132 7.13 -1.73 13.23
C VAL A 132 6.33 -3.00 13.02
N PHE A 133 5.10 -3.07 13.55
CA PHE A 133 4.24 -4.25 13.41
C PHE A 133 3.80 -4.49 11.96
N ASN A 134 3.59 -3.42 11.20
CA ASN A 134 3.09 -3.50 9.82
C ASN A 134 4.17 -3.85 8.77
N LEU A 135 5.46 -3.73 9.11
CA LEU A 135 6.62 -4.02 8.24
C LEU A 135 6.72 -5.50 7.86
#